data_AF-A0A2S1PZP0-F1
#
_entry.id   AF-A0A2S1PZP0-F1
#
_cell.length_a   1.000
_cell.length_b   1.000
_cell.length_c   1.000
_cell.angle_alpha   90.00
_cell.angle_beta   90.00
_cell.angle_gamma   90.00
#
_symmetry.space_group_name_H-M   'P 1'
#
loop_
_entity.id
_entity.type
_entity.pdbx_description
1 polymer ?
#
loop_
_entity_poly.entity_id
_entity_poly.type
_entity_poly.pdbx_seq_one_letter_code
_entity_poly.pdbx_strand_id
1 'polypeptide(L)'
;NIVHTQGWVHCHSSATDASGIVKAVMDELCDRFTSQDLPAKLRIALACCLNMCGAVHCSDIAILGIHRKVPKILHDILPKVCEVPTLIASCPTGAIRPATVDGKQSVEVIDEQCMFCGNCYT
;
A
#
# COMPACT_ATOMS: atom_id res chain seq x y z
N ASN A 1 14.42 -13.37 -10.99
CA ASN A 1 13.07 -13.56 -10.42
C ASN A 1 12.74 -12.40 -9.50
N ILE A 2 11.46 -12.04 -9.39
CA ILE A 2 10.96 -10.84 -8.73
C ILE A 2 10.38 -11.21 -7.37
N VAL A 3 10.91 -10.62 -6.30
CA VAL A 3 10.30 -10.72 -4.96
C VAL A 3 9.00 -9.93 -4.97
N HIS A 4 7.88 -10.54 -4.62
CA HIS A 4 6.57 -9.89 -4.69
C HIS A 4 5.63 -10.30 -3.55
N THR A 5 4.52 -9.58 -3.43
CA THR A 5 3.53 -9.73 -2.36
C THR A 5 2.27 -10.45 -2.84
N GLN A 6 1.22 -10.46 -2.00
CA GLN A 6 -0.05 -11.12 -2.30
C GLN A 6 -0.87 -10.43 -3.39
N GLY A 7 -0.87 -9.10 -3.48
CA GLY A 7 -1.73 -8.38 -4.43
C GLY A 7 -3.22 -8.64 -4.20
N TRP A 8 -4.00 -8.63 -5.29
CA TRP A 8 -5.45 -8.86 -5.26
C TRP A 8 -5.83 -10.31 -4.96
N VAL A 9 -4.87 -11.23 -5.00
CA VAL A 9 -5.10 -12.63 -4.68
C VAL A 9 -5.53 -12.82 -3.23
N HIS A 10 -5.06 -11.97 -2.31
CA HIS A 10 -5.34 -12.18 -0.88
C HIS A 10 -5.31 -10.93 0.02
N CYS A 11 -4.67 -9.83 -0.38
CA CYS A 11 -4.47 -8.69 0.53
C CYS A 11 -5.59 -7.65 0.40
N HIS A 12 -6.21 -7.29 1.52
CA HIS A 12 -7.30 -6.31 1.58
C HIS A 12 -6.83 -4.85 1.45
N SER A 13 -5.56 -4.55 1.78
CA SER A 13 -4.97 -3.20 1.67
C SER A 13 -4.19 -2.98 0.38
N SER A 14 -4.35 -3.86 -0.61
CA SER A 14 -3.63 -3.78 -1.88
C SER A 14 -4.13 -2.62 -2.76
N ALA A 15 -3.20 -1.82 -3.28
CA ALA A 15 -3.45 -0.78 -4.27
C ALA A 15 -3.33 -1.29 -5.72
N THR A 16 -2.67 -2.44 -5.90
CA THR A 16 -2.45 -3.11 -7.19
C THR A 16 -2.29 -4.61 -7.01
N ASP A 17 -2.41 -5.37 -8.08
CA ASP A 17 -2.04 -6.78 -8.09
C ASP A 17 -0.52 -6.99 -8.03
N ALA A 18 -0.10 -8.18 -7.63
CA ALA A 18 1.29 -8.59 -7.60
C ALA A 18 1.61 -9.65 -8.66
N SER A 19 0.91 -10.79 -8.63
CA SER A 19 1.22 -11.93 -9.51
C SER A 19 1.09 -11.60 -10.99
N GLY A 20 0.06 -10.85 -11.38
CA GLY A 20 -0.16 -10.43 -12.77
C GLY A 20 0.95 -9.50 -13.29
N ILE A 21 1.36 -8.52 -12.47
CA ILE A 21 2.46 -7.60 -12.86
C ILE A 21 3.78 -8.34 -12.94
N VAL A 22 4.08 -9.22 -11.97
CA VAL A 22 5.31 -10.03 -11.98
C VAL A 22 5.37 -10.91 -13.22
N LYS A 23 4.25 -11.54 -13.60
CA LYS A 23 4.16 -12.33 -14.82
C LYS A 23 4.44 -11.48 -16.06
N ALA A 24 3.78 -10.34 -16.20
CA ALA A 24 3.99 -9.44 -17.34
C ALA A 24 5.45 -8.94 -17.45
N VAL A 25 6.07 -8.55 -16.33
CA VAL A 25 7.47 -8.09 -16.32
C VAL A 25 8.44 -9.23 -16.59
N MET A 26 8.22 -10.41 -16.02
CA MET A 26 9.11 -11.56 -16.25
C MET A 26 9.00 -12.13 -17.67
N ASP A 27 7.86 -11.97 -18.34
CA ASP A 27 7.71 -12.37 -19.73
C ASP A 27 8.56 -11.50 -20.66
N GLU A 28 8.55 -10.18 -20.48
CA GLU A 28 9.40 -9.25 -21.23
C GLU A 28 10.90 -9.38 -20.89
N LEU A 29 11.22 -9.78 -19.66
CA LEU A 29 12.60 -9.96 -19.20
C LEU A 29 13.10 -11.41 -19.27
N CYS A 30 12.35 -12.31 -19.92
CA CYS A 30 12.68 -13.73 -19.96
C CYS A 30 14.06 -13.99 -20.58
N ASP A 31 14.35 -13.31 -21.71
CA ASP A 31 15.65 -13.42 -22.39
C ASP A 31 16.80 -13.04 -21.45
N ARG A 32 16.67 -11.91 -20.74
CA ARG A 32 17.65 -11.41 -19.76
C ARG A 32 17.77 -12.30 -18.51
N PHE A 33 16.73 -13.07 -18.19
CA PHE A 33 16.77 -14.01 -17.08
C PHE A 33 17.60 -15.26 -17.41
N THR A 34 17.65 -15.64 -18.68
CA THR A 34 18.41 -16.80 -19.18
C THR A 34 19.83 -16.45 -19.66
N SER A 35 20.14 -15.17 -19.83
CA SER A 35 21.48 -14.67 -20.21
C SER A 35 22.20 -13.97 -19.05
N GLN A 36 23.50 -13.73 -19.20
CA GLN A 36 24.32 -12.90 -18.29
C GLN A 36 24.90 -11.70 -19.04
N ASP A 37 24.03 -10.85 -19.56
CA ASP A 37 24.39 -9.72 -20.43
C ASP A 37 24.24 -8.34 -19.76
N LEU A 38 24.06 -8.33 -18.42
CA LEU A 38 23.99 -7.12 -17.60
C LEU A 38 25.34 -6.85 -16.89
N PRO A 39 25.69 -5.58 -16.62
CA PRO A 39 26.95 -5.23 -15.94
C PRO A 39 27.06 -5.78 -14.51
N ALA A 40 25.93 -6.02 -13.85
CA ALA A 40 25.83 -6.59 -12.52
C ALA A 40 24.47 -7.29 -12.34
N LYS A 41 24.31 -8.01 -11.23
CA LYS A 41 23.06 -8.69 -10.90
C LYS A 41 21.96 -7.68 -10.55
N LEU A 42 20.95 -7.57 -11.40
CA LEU A 42 19.79 -6.72 -11.17
C LEU A 42 18.73 -7.41 -10.28
N ARG A 43 18.25 -6.71 -9.26
CA ARG A 43 17.16 -7.12 -8.37
C ARG A 43 15.94 -6.25 -8.60
N ILE A 44 14.84 -6.90 -8.91
CA ILE A 44 13.53 -6.27 -9.06
C ILE A 44 12.62 -6.81 -7.95
N ALA A 45 11.89 -5.92 -7.30
CA ALA A 45 10.86 -6.30 -6.32
C ALA A 45 9.58 -5.49 -6.54
N LEU A 46 8.45 -6.09 -6.13
CA LEU A 46 7.14 -5.49 -6.22
C LEU A 46 6.41 -5.57 -4.87
N ALA A 47 5.75 -4.49 -4.46
CA ALA A 47 4.82 -4.51 -3.34
C ALA A 47 3.50 -3.89 -3.74
N CYS A 48 2.42 -4.55 -3.34
CA CYS A 48 1.06 -4.15 -3.68
C CYS A 48 0.57 -2.90 -2.92
N CYS A 49 1.25 -2.49 -1.85
CA CYS A 49 0.94 -1.28 -1.09
C CYS A 49 2.20 -0.75 -0.35
N LEU A 50 2.04 0.39 0.32
CA LEU A 50 3.09 1.10 1.06
C LEU A 50 3.60 0.39 2.32
N ASN A 51 2.99 -0.73 2.73
CA ASN A 51 3.59 -1.61 3.74
C ASN A 51 4.87 -2.29 3.22
N MET A 52 5.11 -2.25 1.90
CA MET A 52 6.35 -2.67 1.25
C MET A 52 6.84 -4.06 1.67
N CYS A 53 5.93 -5.01 1.93
CA CYS A 53 6.29 -6.36 2.35
C CYS A 53 7.28 -6.98 1.35
N GLY A 54 8.47 -7.36 1.83
CA GLY A 54 9.55 -7.88 0.99
C GLY A 54 10.70 -6.87 0.82
N ALA A 55 11.19 -6.72 -0.42
CA ALA A 55 12.48 -6.07 -0.71
C ALA A 55 12.38 -4.79 -1.55
N VAL A 56 11.18 -4.20 -1.68
CA VAL A 56 10.96 -3.01 -2.54
C VAL A 56 11.82 -1.82 -2.14
N HIS A 57 12.05 -1.61 -0.84
CA HIS A 57 12.84 -0.49 -0.31
C HIS A 57 14.35 -0.63 -0.54
N CYS A 58 14.84 -1.78 -1.01
CA CYS A 58 16.26 -2.08 -1.18
C CYS A 58 16.59 -2.83 -2.48
N SER A 59 15.69 -2.76 -3.47
CA SER A 59 15.90 -3.34 -4.80
C SER A 59 16.42 -2.31 -5.80
N ASP A 60 17.16 -2.76 -6.81
CA ASP A 60 17.65 -1.89 -7.89
C ASP A 60 16.49 -1.26 -8.67
N ILE A 61 15.42 -2.02 -8.89
CA ILE A 61 14.15 -1.54 -9.44
C ILE A 61 13.01 -1.97 -8.53
N ALA A 62 12.17 -1.00 -8.18
CA ALA A 62 11.06 -1.16 -7.25
C ALA A 62 9.74 -0.80 -7.95
N ILE A 63 8.76 -1.71 -7.91
CA ILE A 63 7.39 -1.46 -8.33
C ILE A 63 6.51 -1.38 -7.08
N LEU A 64 5.80 -0.26 -6.91
CA LEU A 64 5.03 0.00 -5.70
C LEU A 64 3.62 0.47 -6.03
N GLY A 65 2.62 -0.24 -5.50
CA GLY A 65 1.24 0.21 -5.49
C GLY A 65 1.03 1.38 -4.53
N ILE A 66 0.41 2.45 -5.01
CA ILE A 66 0.05 3.63 -4.20
C ILE A 66 -1.42 4.01 -4.41
N HIS A 67 -2.03 4.56 -3.36
CA HIS A 67 -3.32 5.23 -3.48
C HIS A 67 -3.11 6.72 -3.80
N ARG A 68 -4.15 7.37 -4.32
CA ARG A 68 -4.15 8.80 -4.68
C ARG A 68 -5.42 9.54 -4.25
N LYS A 69 -6.17 8.94 -3.32
CA LYS A 69 -7.44 9.47 -2.82
C LYS A 69 -7.49 9.26 -1.32
N VAL A 70 -8.08 10.21 -0.62
CA VAL A 70 -8.33 10.11 0.82
C VAL A 70 -9.26 8.94 1.14
N PRO A 71 -9.10 8.30 2.31
CA PRO A 71 -9.98 7.21 2.72
C PRO A 71 -11.41 7.72 2.90
N LYS A 72 -12.38 6.94 2.43
CA LYS A 72 -13.79 7.22 2.67
C LYS A 72 -14.16 6.76 4.09
N ILE A 73 -14.66 7.69 4.89
CA ILE A 73 -15.05 7.41 6.28
C ILE A 73 -16.46 6.80 6.31
N LEU A 74 -16.62 5.68 7.01
CA LEU A 74 -17.92 5.07 7.29
C LEU A 74 -18.34 5.37 8.73
N HIS A 75 -18.86 6.57 8.94
CA HIS A 75 -19.18 7.14 10.26
C HIS A 75 -20.08 6.23 11.14
N ASP A 76 -21.00 5.48 10.54
CA ASP A 76 -21.95 4.62 11.27
C ASP A 76 -21.34 3.37 11.92
N ILE A 77 -20.24 2.86 11.35
CA ILE A 77 -19.62 1.60 11.80
C ILE A 77 -18.26 1.82 12.43
N LEU A 78 -17.57 2.94 12.13
CA LEU A 78 -16.24 3.24 12.64
C LEU A 78 -16.09 3.03 14.15
N PRO A 79 -16.94 3.60 15.04
CA PRO A 79 -16.80 3.38 16.48
C PRO A 79 -17.10 1.94 16.93
N LYS A 80 -17.71 1.11 16.08
CA LYS A 80 -18.02 -0.29 16.37
C LYS A 80 -16.90 -1.25 15.98
N VAL A 81 -16.08 -0.88 14.99
CA VAL A 81 -15.05 -1.76 14.40
C VAL A 81 -13.62 -1.24 14.60
N CYS A 82 -13.45 0.02 14.97
CA CYS A 82 -12.14 0.64 15.17
C CYS A 82 -12.00 1.20 16.58
N GLU A 83 -10.80 1.09 17.13
CA GLU A 83 -10.38 1.85 18.31
C GLU A 83 -9.85 3.22 17.86
N VAL A 84 -10.62 4.28 18.13
CA VAL A 84 -10.37 5.64 17.57
C VAL A 84 -8.97 6.20 17.90
N PRO A 85 -8.43 6.07 19.14
CA PRO A 85 -7.08 6.56 19.44
C PRO A 85 -6.00 5.89 18.59
N THR A 86 -6.02 4.56 18.44
CA THR A 86 -5.07 3.83 17.59
C THR A 86 -5.22 4.20 16.11
N LEU A 87 -6.46 4.38 15.62
CA LEU A 87 -6.70 4.84 14.26
C LEU A 87 -6.05 6.22 14.01
N ILE A 88 -6.21 7.17 14.94
CA ILE A 88 -5.59 8.50 14.83
C ILE A 88 -4.07 8.38 14.87
N ALA A 89 -3.53 7.61 15.81
CA ALA A 89 -2.09 7.41 15.98
C ALA A 89 -1.41 6.72 14.77
N SER A 90 -2.18 5.95 13.98
CA SER A 90 -1.68 5.30 12.77
C SER A 90 -1.27 6.30 11.67
N CYS A 91 -1.74 7.55 11.72
CA CYS A 91 -1.49 8.54 10.68
C CYS A 91 -0.11 9.20 10.87
N PRO A 92 0.88 8.95 10.00
CA PRO A 92 2.22 9.51 10.16
C PRO A 92 2.28 11.02 9.90
N THR A 93 1.30 11.60 9.19
CA THR A 93 1.23 13.03 8.90
C THR A 93 0.32 13.79 9.85
N GLY A 94 -0.36 13.11 10.79
CA GLY A 94 -1.31 13.74 11.70
C GLY A 94 -2.58 14.28 11.04
N ALA A 95 -2.93 13.78 9.84
CA ALA A 95 -4.07 14.26 9.06
C ALA A 95 -5.45 13.89 9.66
N ILE A 96 -5.51 12.98 10.65
CA ILE A 96 -6.76 12.47 11.21
C ILE A 96 -7.02 13.12 12.56
N ARG A 97 -8.24 13.63 12.78
CA ARG A 97 -8.65 14.27 14.04
C ARG A 97 -9.91 13.65 14.62
N PRO A 98 -10.09 13.64 15.95
CA PRO A 98 -11.36 13.27 16.55
C PRO A 98 -12.48 14.21 16.09
N ALA A 99 -13.65 13.66 15.78
CA ALA A 99 -14.83 14.42 15.42
C ALA A 99 -16.10 13.78 15.99
N THR A 100 -17.18 14.56 16.06
CA THR A 100 -18.52 14.03 16.36
C THR A 100 -19.40 14.27 15.15
N VAL A 101 -19.91 13.20 14.55
CA VAL A 101 -20.78 13.25 13.36
C VAL A 101 -22.11 12.60 13.72
N ASP A 102 -23.22 13.32 13.52
CA ASP A 102 -24.57 12.88 13.87
C ASP A 102 -24.71 12.37 15.32
N GLY A 103 -24.00 13.03 16.25
CA GLY A 103 -23.99 12.68 17.68
C GLY A 103 -23.19 11.42 18.02
N LYS A 104 -22.48 10.82 17.06
CA LYS A 104 -21.62 9.65 17.26
C LYS A 104 -20.14 10.05 17.21
N GLN A 105 -19.34 9.37 18.03
CA GLN A 105 -17.88 9.51 17.97
C GLN A 105 -17.36 9.00 16.63
N SER A 106 -16.53 9.81 15.97
CA SER A 106 -15.97 9.56 14.66
C SER A 106 -14.60 10.26 14.52
N VAL A 107 -14.06 10.26 13.31
CA VAL A 107 -12.92 11.08 12.89
C VAL A 107 -13.26 11.93 11.66
N GLU A 108 -12.44 12.95 11.43
CA GLU A 108 -12.33 13.71 10.18
C GLU A 108 -10.90 13.56 9.63
N VAL A 109 -10.74 13.75 8.31
CA VAL A 109 -9.44 13.71 7.63
C VAL A 109 -9.21 15.05 6.94
N ILE A 110 -8.04 15.65 7.17
CA ILE A 110 -7.60 16.85 6.46
C ILE A 110 -6.94 16.42 5.15
N ASP A 111 -7.66 16.57 4.04
CA ASP A 111 -7.23 16.13 2.71
C ASP A 111 -5.84 16.65 2.32
N GLU A 112 -5.56 17.92 2.60
CA GLU A 112 -4.27 18.56 2.29
C GLU A 112 -3.07 17.94 3.03
N GLN A 113 -3.31 17.27 4.16
CA GLN A 113 -2.28 16.61 4.97
C GLN A 113 -2.19 15.10 4.70
N CYS A 114 -3.17 14.53 4.00
CA CYS A 114 -3.21 13.10 3.71
C CYS A 114 -2.30 12.76 2.53
N MET A 115 -1.39 11.81 2.73
CA MET A 115 -0.51 11.28 1.66
C MET A 115 -0.93 9.88 1.18
N PHE A 116 -2.14 9.45 1.53
CA PHE A 116 -2.78 8.23 1.01
C PHE A 116 -2.04 6.91 1.31
N CYS A 117 -1.30 6.80 2.42
CA CYS A 117 -0.62 5.53 2.76
C CYS A 117 -1.55 4.36 3.07
N GLY A 118 -2.81 4.64 3.43
CA GLY A 118 -3.77 3.59 3.81
C GLY A 118 -3.53 2.98 5.19
N ASN A 119 -2.57 3.47 5.99
CA ASN A 119 -2.25 2.85 7.29
C ASN A 119 -3.43 2.89 8.29
N CYS A 120 -4.31 3.88 8.16
CA CYS A 120 -5.55 3.96 8.96
C CYS A 120 -6.65 2.96 8.55
N TYR A 121 -6.48 2.26 7.43
CA TYR A 121 -7.38 1.19 6.95
C TYR A 121 -6.85 -0.22 7.24
N THR A 122 -5.54 -0.36 7.45
CA THR A 122 -4.89 -1.63 7.86
C THR A 122 -5.44 -2.10 9.20
#